data_AF-A0A920TSF5-F1
#
_entry.id   AF-A0A920TSF5-F1
#
_cell.length_a   1.000
_cell.length_b   1.000
_cell.length_c   1.000
_cell.angle_alpha   90.00
_cell.angle_beta   90.00
_cell.angle_gamma   90.00
#
_symmetry.space_group_name_H-M   'P 1'
#
loop_
_entity.id
_entity.type
_entity.pdbx_description
1 polymer ?
#
loop_
_entity_poly.entity_id
_entity_poly.type
_entity_poly.pdbx_seq_one_letter_code
_entity_poly.pdbx_strand_id
1 'polypeptide(L)'
;MTPEQLGLEPAALESLAGGEPEHNALVIQQVLEGQEGGARTAVVVNAAAAIAVADQSTSLQEGVRLAESSIDSGAASDALERLRMASNQR
;
A
#
# COMPACT_ATOMS: atom_id res chain seq x y z
N MET A 1 2.68 18.57 -1.09
CA MET A 1 1.47 17.73 -1.22
C MET A 1 1.17 17.12 0.12
N THR A 2 -0.09 17.08 0.53
CA THR A 2 -0.53 16.46 1.79
C THR A 2 -1.50 15.30 1.51
N PRO A 3 -1.69 14.34 2.44
CA PRO A 3 -2.66 13.24 2.28
C PRO A 3 -4.08 13.73 1.99
N GLU A 4 -4.49 14.83 2.61
CA GLU A 4 -5.83 15.40 2.45
C GLU A 4 -6.07 15.91 1.02
N GLN A 5 -5.03 16.44 0.36
CA GLN A 5 -5.10 16.84 -1.05
C GLN A 5 -5.29 15.65 -2.02
N LEU A 6 -5.09 14.43 -1.52
CA LEU A 6 -5.28 13.18 -2.23
C LEU A 6 -6.57 12.45 -1.81
N GLY A 7 -7.35 13.01 -0.87
CA GLY A 7 -8.56 12.39 -0.33
C GLY A 7 -8.29 11.32 0.74
N LEU A 8 -7.09 11.32 1.34
CA LEU A 8 -6.68 10.36 2.36
C LEU A 8 -6.62 11.02 3.73
N GLU A 9 -6.97 10.25 4.76
CA GLU A 9 -6.79 10.67 6.15
C GLU A 9 -5.30 10.67 6.54
N PRO A 10 -4.78 11.76 7.13
CA PRO A 10 -3.39 11.83 7.58
C PRO A 10 -3.10 10.79 8.68
N ALA A 11 -1.89 10.22 8.62
CA ALA A 11 -1.42 9.26 9.60
C ALA A 11 -0.57 9.95 10.68
N ALA A 12 -0.78 9.59 11.95
CA ALA A 12 0.13 9.95 13.03
C ALA A 12 1.49 9.27 12.80
N LEU A 13 2.61 9.96 13.07
CA LEU A 13 3.95 9.40 12.85
C LEU A 13 4.17 8.11 13.64
N GLU A 14 3.62 8.04 14.85
CA GLU A 14 3.67 6.87 15.72
C GLU A 14 2.96 5.66 15.11
N SER A 15 1.91 5.89 14.31
CA SER A 15 1.18 4.83 13.60
C SER A 15 1.92 4.28 12.37
N LEU A 16 3.00 4.94 11.96
CA LEU A 16 3.86 4.54 10.85
C LEU A 16 5.16 3.87 11.33
N ALA A 17 5.41 3.86 12.64
CA ALA A 17 6.60 3.25 13.20
C ALA A 17 6.59 1.75 12.94
N GLY A 18 7.65 1.24 12.33
CA GLY A 18 7.90 -0.20 12.26
C GLY A 18 8.40 -0.75 13.60
N GLY A 19 8.45 -2.07 13.69
CA GLY A 19 8.99 -2.81 14.83
C GLY A 19 9.81 -4.02 14.37
N GLU A 20 9.69 -5.10 15.14
CA GLU A 20 10.33 -6.38 14.82
C GLU A 20 9.83 -6.96 13.48
N PRO A 21 10.63 -7.80 12.80
CA PRO A 21 10.28 -8.36 11.49
C PRO A 21 8.90 -9.01 11.43
N GLU A 22 8.52 -9.80 12.44
CA GLU A 22 7.23 -10.50 12.51
C GLU A 22 6.06 -9.51 12.62
N HIS A 23 6.25 -8.43 13.38
CA HIS A 23 5.27 -7.37 13.51
C HIS A 23 5.09 -6.63 12.18
N ASN A 24 6.18 -6.26 11.52
CA ASN A 24 6.12 -5.58 10.21
C ASN A 24 5.45 -6.46 9.16
N ALA A 25 5.76 -7.77 9.15
CA ALA A 25 5.13 -8.71 8.23
C ALA A 25 3.62 -8.78 8.43
N LEU A 26 3.16 -8.80 9.70
CA LEU A 26 1.73 -8.78 10.02
C LEU A 26 1.06 -7.47 9.55
N VAL A 27 1.67 -6.32 9.84
CA VAL A 27 1.14 -5.00 9.43
C VAL A 27 1.03 -4.92 7.91
N ILE A 28 2.05 -5.36 7.18
CA ILE A 28 2.03 -5.38 5.71
C ILE A 28 0.88 -6.28 5.20
N GLN A 29 0.73 -7.49 5.74
CA GLN A 29 -0.36 -8.39 5.35
C GLN A 29 -1.73 -7.77 5.60
N GLN A 30 -1.93 -7.18 6.78
CA GLN A 30 -3.16 -6.47 7.13
C GLN A 30 -3.49 -5.34 6.15
N VAL A 31 -2.50 -4.53 5.76
CA VAL A 31 -2.69 -3.47 4.75
C VAL A 31 -3.10 -4.07 3.41
N LEU A 32 -2.45 -5.14 2.96
CA LEU A 32 -2.77 -5.80 1.68
C LEU A 32 -4.12 -6.54 1.69
N GLU A 33 -4.62 -6.90 2.88
CA GLU A 33 -5.98 -7.43 3.12
C GLU A 33 -7.03 -6.32 3.26
N GLY A 34 -6.64 -5.05 3.13
CA GLY A 34 -7.55 -3.91 3.13
C GLY A 34 -7.80 -3.27 4.49
N GLN A 35 -7.06 -3.64 5.55
CA GLN A 35 -7.19 -2.96 6.85
C GLN A 35 -6.94 -1.46 6.72
N GLU A 36 -7.90 -0.66 7.18
CA GLU A 36 -7.79 0.79 7.18
C GLU A 36 -6.86 1.30 8.30
N GLY A 37 -6.28 2.47 8.10
CA GLY A 37 -5.43 3.14 9.09
C GLY A 37 -4.17 3.77 8.50
N GLY A 38 -3.33 4.33 9.37
CA GLY A 38 -2.17 5.12 8.97
C GLY A 38 -1.17 4.37 8.09
N ALA A 39 -0.91 3.09 8.39
CA ALA A 39 -0.06 2.24 7.56
C ALA A 39 -0.59 2.11 6.12
N ARG A 40 -1.91 1.91 5.96
CA ARG A 40 -2.55 1.87 4.63
C ARG A 40 -2.44 3.21 3.92
N THR A 41 -2.68 4.33 4.60
CA THR A 41 -2.48 5.68 4.02
C THR A 41 -1.06 5.82 3.45
N ALA A 42 -0.03 5.48 4.23
CA ALA A 42 1.35 5.59 3.79
C ALA A 42 1.66 4.69 2.58
N VAL A 43 1.14 3.46 2.57
CA VAL A 43 1.29 2.54 1.43
C VAL A 43 0.61 3.08 0.18
N VAL A 44 -0.63 3.57 0.29
CA VAL A 44 -1.39 4.12 -0.84
C VAL A 44 -0.69 5.33 -1.44
N VAL A 45 -0.18 6.25 -0.61
CA VAL A 45 0.56 7.44 -1.10
C VAL A 45 1.81 7.03 -1.89
N ASN A 46 2.61 6.10 -1.35
CA ASN A 46 3.84 5.65 -2.02
C ASN A 46 3.54 4.85 -3.30
N ALA A 47 2.52 3.98 -3.27
CA ALA A 47 2.08 3.23 -4.43
C ALA A 47 1.54 4.16 -5.54
N ALA A 48 0.74 5.16 -5.20
CA ALA A 48 0.27 6.17 -6.14
C ALA A 48 1.42 6.92 -6.82
N ALA A 49 2.46 7.29 -6.06
CA ALA A 49 3.65 7.91 -6.61
C ALA A 49 4.41 6.95 -7.57
N ALA A 50 4.54 5.68 -7.20
CA ALA A 50 5.18 4.68 -8.07
C ALA A 50 4.39 4.45 -9.37
N ILE A 51 3.06 4.38 -9.30
CA ILE A 51 2.16 4.26 -10.46
C ILE A 51 2.30 5.47 -11.38
N ALA A 52 2.37 6.68 -10.82
CA ALA A 52 2.56 7.90 -11.59
C ALA A 52 3.93 7.95 -12.28
N VAL A 53 5.02 7.57 -11.59
CA VAL A 53 6.37 7.51 -12.16
C VAL A 53 6.47 6.43 -13.26
N ALA A 54 5.64 5.40 -13.20
CA ALA A 54 5.56 4.37 -14.23
C ALA A 54 4.71 4.77 -15.45
N ASP A 55 4.23 6.01 -15.54
CA ASP A 55 3.29 6.50 -16.57
C ASP A 55 1.96 5.71 -16.63
N GLN A 56 1.57 5.07 -15.52
CA GLN A 56 0.35 4.25 -15.43
C GLN A 56 -0.85 5.04 -14.88
N SER A 57 -0.69 6.35 -14.66
CA SER A 57 -1.77 7.26 -14.26
C SER A 57 -1.51 8.67 -14.79
N THR A 58 -2.56 9.41 -15.09
CA THR A 58 -2.50 10.80 -15.57
C THR A 58 -2.39 11.83 -14.44
N SER A 59 -2.56 11.40 -13.19
CA SER A 59 -2.47 12.25 -11.99
C SER A 59 -2.21 11.40 -10.74
N LEU A 60 -1.68 12.01 -9.69
CA LEU A 60 -1.49 11.32 -8.40
C LEU A 60 -2.83 10.88 -7.77
N GLN A 61 -3.91 11.64 -7.96
CA GLN A 61 -5.25 11.24 -7.50
C GLN A 61 -5.76 9.98 -8.22
N GLU A 62 -5.45 9.83 -9.51
CA GLU A 62 -5.74 8.58 -10.22
C GLU A 62 -4.85 7.44 -9.71
N GLY A 63 -3.57 7.70 -9.47
CA GLY A 63 -2.65 6.73 -8.84
C GLY A 63 -3.16 6.24 -7.48
N VAL A 64 -3.73 7.12 -6.64
CA VAL A 64 -4.34 6.75 -5.36
C VAL A 64 -5.50 5.79 -5.57
N ARG A 65 -6.44 6.11 -6.46
CA ARG A 65 -7.58 5.23 -6.76
C ARG A 65 -7.14 3.86 -7.27
N LEU A 66 -6.10 3.81 -8.10
CA LEU A 66 -5.54 2.55 -8.61
C LEU A 66 -4.88 1.75 -7.49
N ALA A 67 -4.14 2.40 -6.59
CA ALA A 67 -3.52 1.75 -5.44
C ALA A 67 -4.57 1.18 -4.46
N GLU A 68 -5.60 1.96 -4.12
CA GLU A 68 -6.73 1.51 -3.29
C GLU A 68 -7.46 0.35 -3.95
N SER A 69 -7.79 0.46 -5.24
CA SER A 69 -8.44 -0.62 -5.99
C SER A 69 -7.60 -1.91 -6.02
N SER A 70 -6.28 -1.81 -6.12
CA SER A 70 -5.37 -2.97 -6.06
C SER A 70 -5.42 -3.68 -4.70
N ILE A 71 -5.51 -2.92 -3.61
CA ILE A 71 -5.65 -3.43 -2.25
C ILE A 71 -7.05 -4.04 -2.05
N ASP A 72 -8.11 -3.26 -2.31
CA ASP A 72 -9.48 -3.64 -1.98
C ASP A 72 -10.01 -4.79 -2.85
N SER A 73 -9.47 -4.98 -4.05
CA SER A 73 -9.79 -6.14 -4.91
C SER A 73 -9.04 -7.42 -4.53
N GLY A 74 -8.07 -7.34 -3.61
CA GLY A 74 -7.19 -8.45 -3.24
C GLY A 74 -6.01 -8.67 -4.21
N ALA A 75 -5.94 -7.94 -5.32
CA ALA A 75 -4.88 -8.10 -6.33
C ALA A 75 -3.46 -7.90 -5.76
N ALA A 76 -3.31 -6.99 -4.79
CA ALA A 76 -2.06 -6.74 -4.10
C ALA A 76 -1.64 -7.92 -3.20
N SER A 77 -2.60 -8.53 -2.49
CA SER A 77 -2.36 -9.74 -1.69
C SER A 77 -2.00 -10.94 -2.58
N ASP A 78 -2.72 -11.13 -3.69
CA ASP A 78 -2.41 -12.17 -4.67
C ASP A 78 -0.99 -12.00 -5.26
N ALA A 79 -0.53 -10.76 -5.46
CA ALA A 79 0.81 -10.49 -5.94
C ALA A 79 1.88 -10.93 -4.92
N LEU A 80 1.65 -10.68 -3.63
CA LEU A 80 2.53 -11.17 -2.56
C LEU A 80 2.57 -12.70 -2.53
N GLU A 81 1.44 -13.37 -2.66
CA GLU A 81 1.41 -14.84 -2.65
C GLU A 81 2.15 -15.43 -3.86
N ARG A 82 1.96 -14.86 -5.06
CA ARG A 82 2.76 -15.24 -6.24
C ARG A 82 4.26 -15.07 -6.00
N LEU A 83 4.67 -13.99 -5.33
CA LEU A 83 6.08 -13.76 -4.99
C LEU A 83 6.60 -14.79 -3.98
N ARG A 84 5.83 -15.15 -2.96
CA ARG A 84 6.18 -16.20 -1.99
C ARG A 84 6.35 -17.55 -2.67
N MET A 85 5.42 -17.93 -3.54
CA MET A 85 5.52 -19.16 -4.32
C MET A 85 6.78 -19.15 -5.20
N ALA A 86 7.07 -18.06 -5.91
CA ALA A 86 8.23 -17.98 -6.81
C ALA A 86 9.58 -18.00 -6.05
N SER A 87 9.64 -17.40 -4.87
CA SER A 87 10.89 -17.28 -4.08
C SER A 87 11.21 -18.54 -3.24
N ASN A 88 10.21 -19.36 -2.92
CA ASN A 88 10.36 -20.57 -2.11
C ASN A 88 10.45 -21.88 -2.93
N GLN A 89 10.37 -21.81 -4.27
CA GLN A 89 10.54 -22.96 -5.18
C GLN A 89 12.02 -23.35 -5.40
N ARG A 90 12.80 -23.47 -4.33
CA ARG A 90 14.19 -23.94 -4.40
C ARG A 90 14.31 -25.43 -4.12
#